data_AF-A0AAE2RQU4-F1
#
_entry.id   AF-A0AAE2RQU4-F1
#
_cell.length_a   1.000
_cell.length_b   1.000
_cell.length_c   1.000
_cell.angle_alpha   90.00
_cell.angle_beta   90.00
_cell.angle_gamma   90.00
#
_symmetry.space_group_name_H-M   'P 1'
#
loop_
_entity.id
_entity.type
_entity.pdbx_description
1 polymer ?
#
loop_
_entity_poly.entity_id
_entity_poly.type
_entity_poly.pdbx_seq_one_letter_code
_entity_poly.pdbx_strand_id
1 'polypeptide(L)'
;MKYNNRNNPNKNIKVAKITILFIIISILVITVGNIVMQRFSNNTKTVQALDGNQNAKSESSDNQSKSETDSDELKSESNSEVENSAFVEKYLNQQMKGQRPDGADGKKVVYLTFDDGPSETVTPQILDILKKEDVHATFFLIGKYIDKDQASKDLVKREFDEGNAIGNHTYSHDYNYLYPNGKINLENCMSDFEKTNQSLKNILGEDFSTRAVRFPGGQMTWDKKDPSGAEAMDKALHDKDYHQIDWNSLSGDAEGASKKAEQLKQEVIKTVANREKAIILMHDTYGKEETAKALPEVIEYLKGQGYEFKIIK
;
A
#
# COMPACT_ATOMS: atom_id res chain seq x y z
N MET A 1 -9.39 44.74 48.50
CA MET A 1 -9.35 44.22 47.12
C MET A 1 -10.38 43.10 46.98
N LYS A 2 -11.49 43.33 46.27
CA LYS A 2 -12.44 42.28 45.88
C LYS A 2 -12.54 42.30 44.36
N TYR A 3 -12.09 41.23 43.69
CA TYR A 3 -12.27 41.06 42.25
C TYR A 3 -13.62 40.41 41.99
N ASN A 4 -14.52 41.14 41.33
CA ASN A 4 -15.80 40.63 40.85
C ASN A 4 -15.58 39.88 39.53
N ASN A 5 -16.01 38.61 39.50
CA ASN A 5 -15.95 37.72 38.36
C ASN A 5 -17.09 38.07 37.38
N ARG A 6 -16.78 38.66 36.22
CA ARG A 6 -17.78 38.92 35.16
C ARG A 6 -17.95 37.66 34.30
N ASN A 7 -19.12 37.05 34.39
CA ASN A 7 -19.56 35.98 33.48
C ASN A 7 -19.52 36.47 32.03
N ASN A 8 -18.72 35.80 31.19
CA ASN A 8 -18.58 36.13 29.78
C ASN A 8 -19.64 35.36 28.95
N PRO A 9 -20.67 36.02 28.42
CA PRO A 9 -21.80 35.36 27.73
C PRO A 9 -21.37 34.56 26.49
N ASN A 10 -20.25 34.93 25.85
CA ASN A 10 -19.73 34.21 24.69
C ASN A 10 -19.14 32.83 25.03
N LYS A 11 -18.72 32.59 26.28
CA LYS A 11 -18.21 31.27 26.71
C LYS A 11 -19.36 30.28 26.88
N ASN A 12 -20.48 30.74 27.44
CA ASN A 12 -21.66 29.89 27.65
C ASN A 12 -22.33 29.50 26.33
N ILE A 13 -22.30 30.37 25.31
CA ILE A 13 -22.82 30.04 23.97
C ILE A 13 -21.94 29.01 23.26
N LYS A 14 -20.60 29.07 23.40
CA LYS A 14 -19.70 28.06 22.83
C LYS A 14 -19.86 26.70 23.50
N VAL A 15 -19.98 26.66 24.82
CA VAL A 15 -20.23 25.41 25.56
C VAL A 15 -21.59 24.81 25.18
N ALA A 16 -22.64 25.62 25.08
CA ALA A 16 -23.96 25.14 24.64
C ALA A 16 -23.95 24.56 23.22
N LYS A 17 -23.22 25.18 22.28
CA LYS A 17 -23.07 24.64 20.90
C LYS A 17 -22.33 23.31 20.86
N ILE A 18 -21.29 23.14 21.68
CA ILE A 18 -20.55 21.88 21.79
C ILE A 18 -21.45 20.78 22.38
N THR A 19 -22.19 21.08 23.44
CA THR A 19 -23.12 20.11 24.05
C THR A 19 -24.23 19.68 23.10
N ILE A 20 -24.80 20.60 22.32
CA ILE A 20 -25.82 20.27 21.31
C ILE A 20 -25.24 19.37 20.21
N LEU A 21 -24.01 19.64 19.77
CA LEU A 21 -23.33 18.83 18.76
C LEU A 21 -23.09 17.39 19.26
N PHE A 22 -22.68 17.21 20.52
CA PHE A 22 -22.52 15.89 21.14
C PHE A 22 -23.84 15.11 21.27
N ILE A 23 -24.95 15.80 21.58
CA ILE A 23 -26.28 15.17 21.65
C ILE A 23 -26.72 14.70 20.26
N ILE A 24 -26.51 15.51 19.21
CA ILE A 24 -26.84 15.14 17.82
C ILE A 24 -26.03 13.93 17.36
N ILE A 25 -24.72 13.91 17.64
CA ILE A 25 -23.84 12.77 17.31
C ILE A 25 -24.29 11.50 18.05
N SER A 26 -24.65 11.62 19.34
CA SER A 26 -25.12 10.47 20.13
C SER A 26 -26.44 9.89 19.59
N ILE A 27 -27.38 10.74 19.19
CA ILE A 27 -28.65 10.30 18.57
C ILE A 27 -28.39 9.63 17.21
N LEU A 28 -27.45 10.15 16.42
CA LEU A 28 -27.05 9.57 15.13
C LEU A 28 -26.43 8.17 15.31
N VAL A 29 -25.56 8.00 16.30
CA VAL A 29 -24.93 6.69 16.60
C VAL A 29 -25.99 5.66 17.03
N ILE A 30 -26.95 6.06 17.86
CA ILE A 30 -28.05 5.17 18.30
C ILE A 30 -28.95 4.78 17.13
N THR A 31 -29.30 5.72 16.25
CA THR A 31 -30.14 5.42 15.08
C THR A 31 -29.44 4.50 14.08
N VAL A 32 -28.16 4.74 13.78
CA VAL A 32 -27.36 3.86 12.91
C VAL A 32 -27.19 2.47 13.54
N GLY A 33 -26.91 2.39 14.84
CA GLY A 33 -26.79 1.11 15.56
C GLY A 33 -28.06 0.27 15.47
N ASN A 34 -29.24 0.88 15.63
CA ASN A 34 -30.52 0.19 15.51
C ASN A 34 -30.79 -0.31 14.08
N ILE A 35 -30.39 0.45 13.04
CA ILE A 35 -30.52 0.02 11.63
C ILE A 35 -29.62 -1.18 11.33
N VAL A 36 -28.37 -1.17 11.82
CA VAL A 36 -27.43 -2.29 11.66
C VAL A 36 -27.97 -3.54 12.37
N MET A 37 -28.53 -3.39 13.58
CA MET A 37 -29.09 -4.51 14.34
C MET A 37 -30.33 -5.12 13.69
N GLN A 38 -31.20 -4.30 13.07
CA GLN A 38 -32.32 -4.79 12.25
C GLN A 38 -31.84 -5.57 11.02
N ARG A 39 -30.77 -5.13 10.34
CA ARG A 39 -30.20 -5.86 9.20
C ARG A 39 -29.60 -7.20 9.60
N PHE A 40 -28.94 -7.27 10.75
CA PHE A 40 -28.42 -8.53 11.29
C PHE A 40 -29.54 -9.51 11.68
N SER A 41 -30.61 -9.02 12.33
CA SER A 41 -31.75 -9.88 12.74
C SER A 41 -32.52 -10.47 11.54
N ASN A 42 -32.60 -9.73 10.43
CA ASN A 42 -33.27 -10.21 9.22
C ASN A 42 -32.46 -11.23 8.42
N ASN A 43 -31.13 -11.28 8.57
CA ASN A 43 -30.26 -12.24 7.88
C ASN A 43 -30.22 -13.63 8.52
N THR A 44 -30.70 -13.79 9.77
CA THR A 44 -30.69 -15.09 10.48
C THR A 44 -31.93 -15.94 10.21
N LYS A 45 -32.88 -15.48 9.37
CA LYS A 45 -34.14 -16.21 9.08
C LYS A 45 -34.15 -17.01 7.76
N THR A 46 -33.02 -17.16 7.06
CA THR A 46 -33.03 -17.77 5.70
C THR A 46 -32.11 -18.98 5.52
N VAL A 47 -31.72 -19.69 6.58
CA VAL A 47 -31.02 -20.98 6.45
C VAL A 47 -31.67 -22.03 7.36
N GLN A 48 -32.85 -22.51 6.95
CA GLN A 48 -33.41 -23.77 7.40
C GLN A 48 -34.43 -24.28 6.38
N ALA A 49 -33.95 -25.03 5.40
CA ALA A 49 -34.68 -26.09 4.70
C ALA A 49 -33.76 -26.65 3.63
N LEU A 50 -33.40 -27.92 3.75
CA LEU A 50 -33.42 -28.96 2.71
C LEU A 50 -32.66 -30.17 3.26
N ASP A 51 -33.42 -31.05 3.90
CA ASP A 51 -33.03 -32.41 4.22
C ASP A 51 -34.10 -33.32 3.61
N GLY A 52 -33.69 -34.35 2.85
CA GLY A 52 -34.61 -35.15 2.05
C GLY A 52 -33.98 -36.20 1.12
N ASN A 53 -33.22 -37.13 1.70
CA ASN A 53 -33.29 -38.59 1.53
C ASN A 53 -33.46 -39.22 0.11
N GLN A 54 -32.55 -40.12 -0.30
CA GLN A 54 -32.83 -41.58 -0.35
C GLN A 54 -31.60 -42.47 -0.68
N ASN A 55 -31.54 -43.59 0.05
CA ASN A 55 -30.58 -44.70 0.03
C ASN A 55 -30.61 -45.58 -1.22
N ALA A 56 -29.48 -46.23 -1.52
CA ALA A 56 -29.39 -47.69 -1.74
C ALA A 56 -27.96 -48.23 -1.55
N LYS A 57 -27.85 -49.32 -0.78
CA LYS A 57 -26.66 -50.10 -0.41
C LYS A 57 -26.08 -50.92 -1.57
N SER A 58 -24.76 -51.18 -1.55
CA SER A 58 -24.22 -52.56 -1.54
C SER A 58 -22.76 -52.60 -1.08
N GLU A 59 -22.38 -53.74 -0.52
CA GLU A 59 -21.22 -54.04 0.35
C GLU A 59 -19.92 -54.43 -0.39
N SER A 60 -18.91 -54.81 0.41
CA SER A 60 -17.62 -55.49 0.14
C SER A 60 -16.43 -54.53 0.00
N SER A 61 -15.53 -54.39 0.98
CA SER A 61 -14.59 -55.31 1.67
C SER A 61 -13.14 -55.10 1.18
N ASP A 62 -12.26 -54.98 2.16
CA ASP A 62 -10.82 -55.27 2.16
C ASP A 62 -9.76 -54.25 1.70
N ASN A 63 -8.95 -53.93 2.73
CA ASN A 63 -7.49 -53.88 2.82
C ASN A 63 -6.66 -52.70 2.28
N GLN A 64 -6.00 -52.06 3.26
CA GLN A 64 -4.56 -51.76 3.33
C GLN A 64 -3.82 -51.45 2.02
N SER A 65 -3.27 -50.24 1.92
CA SER A 65 -1.82 -50.04 2.12
C SER A 65 -1.47 -48.55 2.07
N LYS A 66 -0.57 -48.16 2.97
CA LYS A 66 0.29 -46.97 2.87
C LYS A 66 0.99 -46.94 1.51
N SER A 67 1.09 -45.74 0.92
CA SER A 67 2.34 -45.33 0.29
C SER A 67 2.62 -43.88 0.65
N GLU A 68 3.69 -43.71 1.41
CA GLU A 68 4.43 -42.47 1.53
C GLU A 68 4.86 -42.02 0.13
N THR A 69 4.65 -40.75 -0.19
CA THR A 69 5.45 -40.05 -1.19
C THR A 69 5.82 -38.71 -0.59
N ASP A 70 7.12 -38.60 -0.32
CA ASP A 70 7.88 -37.37 -0.16
C ASP A 70 7.30 -36.24 -1.03
N SER A 71 6.89 -35.17 -0.37
CA SER A 71 6.98 -33.84 -0.98
C SER A 71 8.22 -33.19 -0.39
N ASP A 72 9.32 -33.31 -1.13
CA ASP A 72 10.55 -32.54 -0.95
C ASP A 72 10.19 -31.05 -0.85
N GLU A 73 10.15 -30.57 0.38
CA GLU A 73 10.05 -29.17 0.72
C GLU A 73 11.44 -28.55 0.43
N LEU A 74 11.62 -28.09 -0.80
CA LEU A 74 12.73 -27.20 -1.17
C LEU A 74 12.58 -25.90 -0.36
N LYS A 75 13.16 -25.91 0.85
CA LYS A 75 13.48 -24.72 1.61
C LYS A 75 14.49 -23.90 0.80
N SER A 76 13.99 -23.02 -0.06
CA SER A 76 14.78 -21.85 -0.47
C SER A 76 15.02 -21.03 0.79
N GLU A 77 16.29 -20.76 1.11
CA GLU A 77 16.67 -19.79 2.13
C GLU A 77 15.94 -18.47 1.82
N SER A 78 14.85 -18.20 2.55
CA SER A 78 14.10 -16.96 2.38
C SER A 78 15.00 -15.83 2.84
N ASN A 79 15.50 -15.02 1.91
CA ASN A 79 16.16 -13.78 2.25
C ASN A 79 15.17 -12.94 3.09
N SER A 80 15.43 -12.80 4.39
CA SER A 80 14.46 -12.25 5.35
C SER A 80 14.00 -10.83 5.00
N GLU A 81 14.81 -10.11 4.22
CA GLU A 81 14.57 -8.73 3.78
C GLU A 81 13.59 -8.59 2.60
N VAL A 82 13.23 -9.68 1.91
CA VAL A 82 12.35 -9.63 0.73
C VAL A 82 10.96 -10.13 1.10
N GLU A 83 9.94 -9.29 0.88
CA GLU A 83 8.54 -9.67 1.00
C GLU A 83 7.92 -9.89 -0.38
N ASN A 84 7.06 -10.91 -0.46
CA ASN A 84 6.31 -11.22 -1.67
C ASN A 84 5.24 -10.14 -1.95
N SER A 85 5.26 -9.57 -3.15
CA SER A 85 4.32 -8.54 -3.60
C SER A 85 2.84 -8.95 -3.48
N ALA A 86 2.48 -10.20 -3.75
CA ALA A 86 1.13 -10.74 -3.57
C ALA A 86 0.68 -10.70 -2.10
N PHE A 87 1.60 -10.98 -1.17
CA PHE A 87 1.31 -10.87 0.26
C PHE A 87 1.04 -9.42 0.65
N VAL A 88 1.87 -8.48 0.19
CA VAL A 88 1.72 -7.06 0.52
C VAL A 88 0.41 -6.49 -0.05
N GLU A 89 0.08 -6.78 -1.30
CA GLU A 89 -1.19 -6.42 -1.92
C GLU A 89 -2.38 -6.96 -1.12
N LYS A 90 -2.37 -8.26 -0.80
CA LYS A 90 -3.45 -8.89 -0.01
C LYS A 90 -3.59 -8.25 1.37
N TYR A 91 -2.47 -7.99 2.05
CA TYR A 91 -2.45 -7.34 3.36
C TYR A 91 -3.09 -5.95 3.30
N LEU A 92 -2.69 -5.12 2.33
CA LEU A 92 -3.25 -3.79 2.12
C LEU A 92 -4.75 -3.86 1.80
N ASN A 93 -5.16 -4.76 0.91
CA ASN A 93 -6.56 -4.93 0.51
C ASN A 93 -7.47 -5.33 1.67
N GLN A 94 -7.04 -6.25 2.53
CA GLN A 94 -7.78 -6.62 3.75
C GLN A 94 -7.85 -5.42 4.72
N GLN A 95 -6.75 -4.71 4.90
CA GLN A 95 -6.71 -3.54 5.79
C GLN A 95 -7.64 -2.42 5.31
N MET A 96 -7.65 -2.11 4.01
CA MET A 96 -8.52 -1.09 3.42
C MET A 96 -10.01 -1.44 3.56
N LYS A 97 -10.34 -2.74 3.58
CA LYS A 97 -11.69 -3.25 3.85
C LYS A 97 -12.04 -3.26 5.35
N GLY A 98 -11.16 -2.78 6.22
CA GLY A 98 -11.35 -2.74 7.68
C GLY A 98 -11.22 -4.11 8.35
N GLN A 99 -10.65 -5.10 7.67
CA GLN A 99 -10.41 -6.43 8.20
C GLN A 99 -9.07 -6.48 8.95
N ARG A 100 -8.91 -7.42 9.89
CA ARG A 100 -7.57 -7.77 10.38
C ARG A 100 -6.84 -8.50 9.24
N PRO A 101 -5.73 -7.96 8.72
CA PRO A 101 -5.03 -8.62 7.61
C PRO A 101 -4.40 -9.94 8.04
N ASP A 102 -4.32 -10.88 7.10
CA ASP A 102 -3.49 -12.07 7.22
C ASP A 102 -2.02 -11.63 7.34
N GLY A 103 -1.26 -12.27 8.23
CA GLY A 103 0.14 -11.87 8.51
C GLY A 103 0.28 -10.66 9.43
N ALA A 104 -0.82 -10.13 9.98
CA ALA A 104 -0.77 -9.32 11.20
C ALA A 104 -0.40 -10.25 12.39
N ASP A 105 0.89 -10.48 12.58
CA ASP A 105 1.49 -11.39 13.56
C ASP A 105 2.14 -10.67 14.76
N GLY A 106 1.95 -9.35 14.85
CA GLY A 106 2.56 -8.49 15.87
C GLY A 106 3.98 -8.03 15.53
N LYS A 107 4.61 -8.56 14.45
CA LYS A 107 5.94 -8.10 14.04
C LYS A 107 5.83 -6.79 13.27
N LYS A 108 6.68 -5.83 13.66
CA LYS A 108 6.80 -4.53 13.00
C LYS A 108 7.71 -4.62 11.78
N VAL A 109 7.15 -4.41 10.61
CA VAL A 109 7.87 -4.36 9.33
C VAL A 109 7.53 -3.07 8.60
N VAL A 110 8.53 -2.43 8.03
CA VAL A 110 8.38 -1.21 7.25
C VAL A 110 8.93 -1.41 5.85
N TYR A 111 8.19 -0.90 4.87
CA TYR A 111 8.57 -0.81 3.47
C TYR A 111 8.70 0.66 3.13
N LEU A 112 9.94 1.13 2.97
CA LEU A 112 10.19 2.43 2.38
C LEU A 112 9.91 2.33 0.89
N THR A 113 8.98 3.14 0.37
CA THR A 113 8.65 3.14 -1.05
C THR A 113 8.74 4.54 -1.63
N PHE A 114 9.32 4.65 -2.83
CA PHE A 114 9.52 5.90 -3.53
C PHE A 114 8.88 5.84 -4.92
N ASP A 115 8.02 6.80 -5.22
CA ASP A 115 7.36 6.94 -6.53
C ASP A 115 8.02 8.08 -7.33
N ASP A 116 7.81 8.01 -8.65
CA ASP A 116 8.09 9.06 -9.64
C ASP A 116 9.56 9.25 -10.05
N GLY A 117 10.45 8.37 -9.60
CA GLY A 117 11.86 8.33 -9.98
C GLY A 117 12.14 7.69 -11.36
N PRO A 118 13.42 7.70 -11.80
CA PRO A 118 14.54 8.34 -11.11
C PRO A 118 14.64 9.84 -11.41
N SER A 119 15.14 10.60 -10.43
CA SER A 119 15.54 12.00 -10.54
C SER A 119 17.05 12.13 -10.36
N GLU A 120 17.69 12.88 -11.25
CA GLU A 120 19.12 13.19 -11.14
C GLU A 120 19.48 14.00 -9.89
N THR A 121 18.52 14.68 -9.24
CA THR A 121 18.81 15.50 -8.06
C THR A 121 18.45 14.83 -6.75
N VAL A 122 17.41 14.00 -6.68
CA VAL A 122 16.87 13.47 -5.42
C VAL A 122 17.20 11.99 -5.21
N THR A 123 16.99 11.14 -6.22
CA THR A 123 17.33 9.70 -6.17
C THR A 123 18.75 9.43 -5.66
N PRO A 124 19.83 10.07 -6.15
CA PRO A 124 21.18 9.80 -5.64
C PRO A 124 21.34 10.14 -4.15
N GLN A 125 20.67 11.19 -3.65
CA GLN A 125 20.71 11.53 -2.22
C GLN A 125 20.02 10.47 -1.37
N ILE A 126 18.87 9.96 -1.85
CA ILE A 126 18.14 8.89 -1.16
C ILE A 126 18.99 7.61 -1.12
N LEU A 127 19.59 7.22 -2.24
CA LEU A 127 20.46 6.05 -2.31
C LEU A 127 21.67 6.17 -1.36
N ASP A 128 22.32 7.34 -1.31
CA ASP A 128 23.42 7.60 -0.37
C ASP A 128 22.98 7.43 1.09
N ILE A 129 21.77 7.89 1.42
CA ILE A 129 21.19 7.78 2.77
C ILE A 129 20.85 6.33 3.10
N LEU A 130 20.15 5.62 2.20
CA LEU A 130 19.79 4.21 2.38
C LEU A 130 21.03 3.35 2.64
N LYS A 131 22.08 3.54 1.83
CA LYS A 131 23.37 2.87 1.99
C LYS A 131 24.07 3.23 3.31
N LYS A 132 24.06 4.51 3.69
CA LYS A 132 24.65 4.97 4.96
C LYS A 132 23.92 4.37 6.16
N GLU A 133 22.62 4.23 6.05
CA GLU A 133 21.75 3.68 7.10
C GLU A 133 21.64 2.16 7.06
N ASP A 134 22.27 1.48 6.10
CA ASP A 134 22.24 0.02 5.94
C ASP A 134 20.78 -0.52 5.88
N VAL A 135 19.96 0.12 5.04
CA VAL A 135 18.57 -0.30 4.77
C VAL A 135 18.27 -0.21 3.27
N HIS A 136 17.34 -1.04 2.81
CA HIS A 136 16.89 -1.06 1.41
C HIS A 136 15.46 -0.51 1.27
N ALA A 137 15.10 -0.07 0.06
CA ALA A 137 13.79 0.45 -0.28
C ALA A 137 13.22 -0.18 -1.57
N THR A 138 11.97 0.14 -1.90
CA THR A 138 11.34 -0.21 -3.19
C THR A 138 11.06 1.05 -4.00
N PHE A 139 11.56 1.14 -5.23
CA PHE A 139 11.39 2.29 -6.12
C PHE A 139 10.38 1.96 -7.22
N PHE A 140 9.24 2.64 -7.26
CA PHE A 140 8.25 2.53 -8.32
C PHE A 140 8.57 3.55 -9.41
N LEU A 141 9.20 3.09 -10.47
CA LEU A 141 9.81 3.96 -11.48
C LEU A 141 8.86 4.29 -12.63
N ILE A 142 8.95 5.52 -13.14
CA ILE A 142 8.23 5.93 -14.35
C ILE A 142 9.11 5.71 -15.57
N GLY A 143 8.64 4.90 -16.53
CA GLY A 143 9.39 4.53 -17.72
C GLY A 143 9.92 5.70 -18.56
N LYS A 144 9.17 6.80 -18.70
CA LYS A 144 9.66 8.00 -19.42
C LYS A 144 10.89 8.64 -18.80
N TYR A 145 11.08 8.53 -17.48
CA TYR A 145 12.24 9.07 -16.78
C TYR A 145 13.43 8.11 -16.86
N ILE A 146 13.17 6.80 -16.83
CA ILE A 146 14.18 5.78 -17.13
C ILE A 146 14.82 6.03 -18.51
N ASP A 147 13.99 6.30 -19.53
CA ASP A 147 14.45 6.47 -20.91
C ASP A 147 14.97 7.87 -21.25
N LYS A 148 14.95 8.80 -20.29
CA LYS A 148 15.25 10.22 -20.51
C LYS A 148 16.69 10.45 -21.00
N ASP A 149 17.67 9.91 -20.29
CA ASP A 149 19.10 10.10 -20.54
C ASP A 149 19.95 9.00 -19.87
N GLN A 150 21.26 8.99 -20.13
CA GLN A 150 22.16 7.98 -19.59
C GLN A 150 22.28 8.06 -18.05
N ALA A 151 22.25 9.26 -17.48
CA ALA A 151 22.35 9.45 -16.03
C ALA A 151 21.16 8.79 -15.31
N SER A 152 19.96 8.92 -15.87
CA SER A 152 18.75 8.25 -15.36
C SER A 152 18.89 6.73 -15.40
N LYS A 153 19.43 6.17 -16.50
CA LYS A 153 19.67 4.72 -16.62
C LYS A 153 20.71 4.22 -15.61
N ASP A 154 21.77 5.00 -15.39
CA ASP A 154 22.81 4.68 -14.42
C ASP A 154 22.26 4.70 -12.99
N LEU A 155 21.31 5.59 -12.68
CA LEU A 155 20.59 5.61 -11.40
C LEU A 155 19.73 4.36 -11.21
N VAL A 156 18.98 3.91 -12.22
CA VAL A 156 18.20 2.66 -12.12
C VAL A 156 19.10 1.45 -11.86
N LYS A 157 20.25 1.37 -12.54
CA LYS A 157 21.26 0.34 -12.25
C LYS A 157 21.74 0.42 -10.82
N ARG A 158 22.04 1.63 -10.34
CA ARG A 158 22.50 1.87 -8.97
C ARG A 158 21.44 1.46 -7.94
N GLU A 159 20.17 1.79 -8.15
CA GLU A 159 19.07 1.34 -7.28
C GLU A 159 19.09 -0.19 -7.14
N PHE A 160 19.16 -0.90 -8.26
CA PHE A 160 19.17 -2.37 -8.29
C PHE A 160 20.46 -2.97 -7.70
N ASP A 161 21.63 -2.49 -8.11
CA ASP A 161 22.95 -3.01 -7.70
C ASP A 161 23.23 -2.74 -6.21
N GLU A 162 22.64 -1.68 -5.63
CA GLU A 162 22.70 -1.37 -4.20
C GLU A 162 21.65 -2.13 -3.36
N GLY A 163 20.99 -3.15 -3.93
CA GLY A 163 20.14 -4.10 -3.19
C GLY A 163 18.66 -3.69 -3.04
N ASN A 164 18.24 -2.56 -3.62
CA ASN A 164 16.86 -2.12 -3.56
C ASN A 164 15.96 -2.94 -4.50
N ALA A 165 14.66 -2.91 -4.24
CA ALA A 165 13.68 -3.45 -5.20
C ALA A 165 13.24 -2.38 -6.19
N ILE A 166 12.95 -2.82 -7.40
CA ILE A 166 12.40 -1.99 -8.47
C ILE A 166 10.97 -2.45 -8.76
N GLY A 167 10.04 -1.53 -8.66
CA GLY A 167 8.64 -1.67 -9.07
C GLY A 167 8.32 -0.79 -10.27
N ASN A 168 7.13 -0.99 -10.85
CA ASN A 168 6.70 -0.28 -12.05
C ASN A 168 5.59 0.75 -11.75
N HIS A 169 5.80 2.00 -12.14
CA HIS A 169 4.86 3.12 -11.94
C HIS A 169 4.28 3.67 -13.24
N THR A 170 4.02 2.80 -14.22
CA THR A 170 3.59 3.15 -15.60
C THR A 170 4.68 3.88 -16.38
N TYR A 171 4.49 4.06 -17.69
CA TYR A 171 5.49 4.70 -18.53
C TYR A 171 5.30 6.21 -18.59
N SER A 172 4.07 6.66 -18.86
CA SER A 172 3.75 8.05 -19.12
C SER A 172 3.47 8.83 -17.82
N HIS A 173 2.87 8.17 -16.82
CA HIS A 173 2.25 8.83 -15.68
C HIS A 173 1.31 9.99 -16.11
N ASP A 174 0.63 9.81 -17.25
CA ASP A 174 -0.33 10.77 -17.79
C ASP A 174 -1.76 10.34 -17.46
N TYR A 175 -2.39 11.03 -16.52
CA TYR A 175 -3.74 10.73 -16.08
C TYR A 175 -4.79 10.83 -17.19
N ASN A 176 -4.61 11.68 -18.20
CA ASN A 176 -5.57 11.80 -19.30
C ASN A 176 -5.48 10.60 -20.25
N TYR A 177 -4.28 10.04 -20.40
CA TYR A 177 -4.04 8.84 -21.18
C TYR A 177 -4.48 7.58 -20.43
N LEU A 178 -4.08 7.43 -19.17
CA LEU A 178 -4.39 6.27 -18.34
C LEU A 178 -5.88 6.22 -17.93
N TYR A 179 -6.46 7.40 -17.68
CA TYR A 179 -7.81 7.52 -17.14
C TYR A 179 -8.69 8.50 -17.94
N PRO A 180 -8.89 8.28 -19.25
CA PRO A 180 -9.64 9.19 -20.09
C PRO A 180 -11.07 9.36 -19.54
N ASN A 181 -11.50 10.60 -19.40
CA ASN A 181 -12.79 10.97 -18.79
C ASN A 181 -12.96 10.46 -17.34
N GLY A 182 -11.86 10.26 -16.60
CA GLY A 182 -11.87 9.83 -15.21
C GLY A 182 -12.22 8.34 -15.01
N LYS A 183 -11.98 7.51 -16.02
CA LYS A 183 -12.26 6.07 -16.04
C LYS A 183 -11.02 5.30 -16.45
N ILE A 184 -10.78 4.15 -15.83
CA ILE A 184 -9.61 3.32 -16.17
C ILE A 184 -9.72 2.87 -17.62
N ASN A 185 -8.68 3.16 -18.40
CA ASN A 185 -8.49 2.54 -19.70
C ASN A 185 -7.50 1.39 -19.56
N LEU A 186 -8.04 0.16 -19.57
CA LEU A 186 -7.27 -1.05 -19.34
C LEU A 186 -6.11 -1.21 -20.33
N GLU A 187 -6.37 -0.97 -21.62
CA GLU A 187 -5.37 -1.11 -22.68
C GLU A 187 -4.22 -0.11 -22.50
N ASN A 188 -4.54 1.15 -22.25
CA ASN A 188 -3.54 2.20 -22.05
C ASN A 188 -2.66 1.93 -20.83
N CYS A 189 -3.27 1.57 -19.71
CA CYS A 189 -2.54 1.24 -18.49
C CYS A 189 -1.62 0.01 -18.67
N MET A 190 -2.12 -1.08 -19.26
CA MET A 190 -1.30 -2.27 -19.50
C MET A 190 -0.18 -1.99 -20.51
N SER A 191 -0.46 -1.22 -21.56
CA SER A 191 0.55 -0.77 -22.52
C SER A 191 1.66 0.04 -21.84
N ASP A 192 1.30 0.94 -20.92
CA ASP A 192 2.27 1.71 -20.16
C ASP A 192 3.11 0.83 -19.23
N PHE A 193 2.52 -0.14 -18.54
CA PHE A 193 3.28 -1.10 -17.72
C PHE A 193 4.27 -1.90 -18.56
N GLU A 194 3.83 -2.50 -19.66
CA GLU A 194 4.70 -3.32 -20.50
C GLU A 194 5.82 -2.49 -21.15
N LYS A 195 5.55 -1.23 -21.50
CA LYS A 195 6.58 -0.33 -22.00
C LYS A 195 7.63 -0.02 -20.94
N THR A 196 7.24 0.26 -19.70
CA THR A 196 8.19 0.43 -18.60
C THR A 196 8.97 -0.85 -18.32
N ASN A 197 8.34 -2.03 -18.37
CA ASN A 197 9.03 -3.31 -18.23
C ASN A 197 10.11 -3.49 -19.30
N GLN A 198 9.83 -3.10 -20.56
CA GLN A 198 10.84 -3.13 -21.61
C GLN A 198 12.00 -2.17 -21.33
N SER A 199 11.71 -0.94 -20.87
CA SER A 199 12.76 0.03 -20.49
C SER A 199 13.65 -0.53 -19.37
N LEU A 200 13.05 -1.20 -18.38
CA LEU A 200 13.78 -1.85 -17.28
C LEU A 200 14.67 -3.01 -17.77
N LYS A 201 14.13 -3.90 -18.62
CA LYS A 201 14.91 -5.01 -19.21
C LYS A 201 16.10 -4.53 -20.04
N ASN A 202 15.91 -3.46 -20.81
CA ASN A 202 17.00 -2.86 -21.60
C ASN A 202 18.19 -2.37 -20.75
N ILE A 203 17.97 -2.15 -19.44
CA ILE A 203 18.97 -1.60 -18.52
C ILE A 203 19.52 -2.67 -17.59
N LEU A 204 18.63 -3.48 -17.01
CA LEU A 204 18.94 -4.47 -15.97
C LEU A 204 19.14 -5.89 -16.52
N GLY A 205 18.86 -6.11 -17.81
CA GLY A 205 18.99 -7.40 -18.50
C GLY A 205 17.63 -8.03 -18.83
N GLU A 206 17.62 -8.89 -19.86
CA GLU A 206 16.40 -9.52 -20.38
C GLU A 206 15.66 -10.40 -19.34
N ASP A 207 16.41 -10.97 -18.39
CA ASP A 207 15.88 -11.79 -17.30
C ASP A 207 15.29 -10.96 -16.16
N PHE A 208 15.45 -9.63 -16.18
CA PHE A 208 14.85 -8.77 -15.17
C PHE A 208 13.32 -8.78 -15.30
N SER A 209 12.66 -8.97 -14.17
CA SER A 209 11.20 -8.84 -14.03
C SER A 209 10.86 -8.26 -12.67
N THR A 210 9.77 -7.51 -12.62
CA THR A 210 9.15 -7.07 -11.38
C THR A 210 7.67 -7.43 -11.38
N ARG A 211 7.15 -7.75 -10.20
CA ARG A 211 5.73 -8.04 -9.98
C ARG A 211 5.02 -6.93 -9.22
N ALA A 212 5.79 -6.07 -8.54
CA ALA A 212 5.23 -4.94 -7.82
C ALA A 212 4.93 -3.81 -8.79
N VAL A 213 3.65 -3.48 -8.95
CA VAL A 213 3.19 -2.32 -9.71
C VAL A 213 2.47 -1.34 -8.79
N ARG A 214 2.47 -0.07 -9.17
CA ARG A 214 1.68 0.95 -8.48
C ARG A 214 1.05 1.87 -9.51
N PHE A 215 -0.27 2.01 -9.49
CA PHE A 215 -0.96 3.02 -10.29
C PHE A 215 -0.65 4.46 -9.89
N PRO A 216 -0.51 5.38 -10.86
CA PRO A 216 -0.58 6.81 -10.63
C PRO A 216 -1.86 7.18 -9.87
N GLY A 217 -1.69 7.71 -8.66
CA GLY A 217 -2.77 8.13 -7.76
C GLY A 217 -3.33 7.05 -6.85
N GLY A 218 -2.76 5.84 -6.90
CA GLY A 218 -3.16 4.68 -6.09
C GLY A 218 -4.47 4.03 -6.55
N GLN A 219 -4.54 2.71 -6.49
CA GLN A 219 -5.73 1.96 -6.87
C GLN A 219 -6.94 2.29 -5.99
N MET A 220 -6.73 2.56 -4.70
CA MET A 220 -7.78 3.00 -3.78
C MET A 220 -8.55 4.26 -4.23
N THR A 221 -7.97 5.07 -5.13
CA THR A 221 -8.67 6.19 -5.77
C THR A 221 -9.65 5.69 -6.83
N TRP A 222 -9.22 4.71 -7.62
CA TRP A 222 -9.98 4.16 -8.73
C TRP A 222 -11.02 3.14 -8.28
N ASP A 223 -10.79 2.39 -7.20
CA ASP A 223 -11.81 1.57 -6.54
C ASP A 223 -13.06 2.39 -6.18
N LYS A 224 -12.89 3.68 -5.88
CA LYS A 224 -14.00 4.60 -5.56
C LYS A 224 -14.61 5.26 -6.79
N LYS A 225 -13.79 5.66 -7.76
CA LYS A 225 -14.23 6.42 -8.95
C LYS A 225 -14.75 5.53 -10.08
N ASP A 226 -14.21 4.32 -10.18
CA ASP A 226 -14.48 3.38 -11.25
C ASP A 226 -14.35 1.91 -10.79
N PRO A 227 -15.23 1.42 -9.89
CA PRO A 227 -15.10 0.09 -9.30
C PRO A 227 -14.99 -1.04 -10.33
N SER A 228 -15.78 -0.99 -11.40
CA SER A 228 -15.74 -2.00 -12.48
C SER A 228 -14.44 -1.96 -13.28
N GLY A 229 -13.87 -0.76 -13.47
CA GLY A 229 -12.58 -0.59 -14.13
C GLY A 229 -11.44 -1.12 -13.26
N ALA A 230 -11.51 -0.86 -11.95
CA ALA A 230 -10.55 -1.37 -10.99
C ALA A 230 -10.59 -2.91 -10.89
N GLU A 231 -11.79 -3.51 -10.84
CA GLU A 231 -11.94 -4.98 -10.85
C GLU A 231 -11.40 -5.62 -12.15
N ALA A 232 -11.68 -5.01 -13.31
CA ALA A 232 -11.14 -5.49 -14.58
C ALA A 232 -9.61 -5.37 -14.64
N MET A 233 -9.07 -4.30 -14.05
CA MET A 233 -7.63 -4.09 -13.95
C MET A 233 -6.95 -5.09 -13.02
N ASP A 234 -7.48 -5.30 -11.81
CA ASP A 234 -7.00 -6.32 -10.86
C ASP A 234 -6.88 -7.68 -11.53
N LYS A 235 -7.95 -8.07 -12.24
CA LYS A 235 -7.94 -9.34 -12.98
C LYS A 235 -6.80 -9.38 -14.01
N ALA A 236 -6.62 -8.32 -14.79
CA ALA A 236 -5.59 -8.29 -15.82
C ALA A 236 -4.16 -8.29 -15.25
N LEU A 237 -3.94 -7.64 -14.10
CA LEU A 237 -2.68 -7.68 -13.38
C LEU A 237 -2.40 -9.07 -12.83
N HIS A 238 -3.37 -9.70 -12.15
CA HIS A 238 -3.21 -11.05 -11.58
C HIS A 238 -3.04 -12.12 -12.66
N ASP A 239 -3.67 -11.99 -13.83
CA ASP A 239 -3.43 -12.86 -14.99
C ASP A 239 -1.95 -12.81 -15.48
N LYS A 240 -1.18 -11.79 -15.05
CA LYS A 240 0.26 -11.62 -15.34
C LYS A 240 1.18 -11.78 -14.11
N ASP A 241 0.65 -12.18 -12.96
CA ASP A 241 1.40 -12.18 -11.68
C ASP A 241 1.95 -10.79 -11.30
N TYR A 242 1.23 -9.72 -11.68
CA TYR A 242 1.46 -8.37 -11.20
C TYR A 242 0.54 -8.07 -10.02
N HIS A 243 1.07 -7.36 -9.04
CA HIS A 243 0.41 -7.05 -7.78
C HIS A 243 0.44 -5.56 -7.53
N GLN A 244 -0.74 -4.96 -7.37
CA GLN A 244 -0.85 -3.56 -7.03
C GLN A 244 -0.46 -3.33 -5.58
N ILE A 245 0.55 -2.49 -5.39
CA ILE A 245 1.02 -2.07 -4.08
C ILE A 245 0.58 -0.63 -3.84
N ASP A 246 -0.49 -0.40 -3.10
CA ASP A 246 -0.82 0.94 -2.60
C ASP A 246 0.04 1.29 -1.36
N TRP A 247 -0.43 2.14 -0.46
CA TRP A 247 0.24 2.51 0.78
C TRP A 247 -0.76 2.65 1.91
N ASN A 248 -0.28 2.51 3.14
CA ASN A 248 -1.07 2.75 4.36
C ASN A 248 -0.43 3.79 5.30
N SER A 249 0.78 4.23 5.00
CA SER A 249 1.49 5.32 5.65
C SER A 249 2.05 6.24 4.57
N LEU A 250 2.28 7.51 4.88
CA LEU A 250 2.80 8.47 3.93
C LEU A 250 3.58 9.60 4.62
N SER A 251 4.52 10.20 3.89
CA SER A 251 5.23 11.42 4.32
C SER A 251 4.41 12.69 4.12
N GLY A 252 3.38 12.63 3.27
CA GLY A 252 2.60 13.81 2.87
C GLY A 252 3.38 14.77 1.98
N ASP A 253 4.48 14.36 1.35
CA ASP A 253 5.29 15.20 0.44
C ASP A 253 4.59 15.55 -0.89
N ALA A 254 3.48 14.88 -1.21
CA ALA A 254 2.58 15.20 -2.33
C ALA A 254 1.24 15.82 -1.87
N GLU A 255 1.06 16.08 -0.57
CA GLU A 255 -0.20 16.61 -0.04
C GLU A 255 -0.15 18.09 0.31
N GLY A 256 -1.13 18.85 -0.17
CA GLY A 256 -1.36 20.24 0.25
C GLY A 256 -0.20 21.18 -0.06
N ALA A 257 0.06 22.12 0.86
CA ALA A 257 1.17 23.06 0.72
C ALA A 257 2.52 22.35 0.92
N SER A 258 3.58 22.90 0.28
CA SER A 258 4.95 22.41 0.44
C SER A 258 5.34 22.33 1.92
N LYS A 259 5.91 21.19 2.32
CA LYS A 259 6.32 20.87 3.69
C LYS A 259 7.84 20.82 3.78
N LYS A 260 8.38 21.18 4.94
CA LYS A 260 9.79 20.99 5.28
C LYS A 260 10.06 19.59 5.83
N ALA A 261 11.31 19.16 5.80
CA ALA A 261 11.75 17.84 6.25
C ALA A 261 11.16 17.43 7.62
N GLU A 262 11.18 18.33 8.60
CA GLU A 262 10.59 18.07 9.92
C GLU A 262 9.09 17.76 9.84
N GLN A 263 8.33 18.50 9.03
CA GLN A 263 6.89 18.27 8.88
C GLN A 263 6.60 16.93 8.18
N LEU A 264 7.44 16.55 7.20
CA LEU A 264 7.34 15.26 6.52
C LEU A 264 7.62 14.10 7.49
N LYS A 265 8.69 14.22 8.30
CA LYS A 265 9.00 13.25 9.36
C LYS A 265 7.84 13.08 10.32
N GLN A 266 7.26 14.19 10.82
CA GLN A 266 6.13 14.12 11.75
C GLN A 266 4.91 13.46 11.13
N GLU A 267 4.66 13.65 9.83
CA GLU A 267 3.56 12.97 9.15
C GLU A 267 3.83 11.46 9.00
N VAL A 268 5.08 11.04 8.72
CA VAL A 268 5.45 9.61 8.76
C VAL A 268 5.21 9.02 10.14
N ILE A 269 5.72 9.65 11.20
CA ILE A 269 5.55 9.21 12.60
C ILE A 269 4.06 9.03 12.93
N LYS A 270 3.24 10.00 12.52
CA LYS A 270 1.79 9.97 12.74
C LYS A 270 1.12 8.83 11.96
N THR A 271 1.46 8.64 10.69
CA THR A 271 0.77 7.68 9.81
C THR A 271 1.26 6.25 9.96
N VAL A 272 2.48 6.03 10.48
CA VAL A 272 3.03 4.71 10.81
C VAL A 272 2.53 4.19 12.17
N ALA A 273 1.99 5.07 13.01
CA ALA A 273 1.56 4.71 14.36
C ALA A 273 0.56 3.52 14.36
N ASN A 274 0.83 2.54 15.22
CA ASN A 274 0.02 1.32 15.41
C ASN A 274 -0.04 0.38 14.20
N ARG A 275 0.91 0.47 13.25
CA ARG A 275 0.99 -0.45 12.11
C ARG A 275 1.96 -1.58 12.40
N GLU A 276 1.50 -2.81 12.19
CA GLU A 276 2.40 -3.98 12.18
C GLU A 276 3.19 -4.00 10.87
N LYS A 277 2.52 -3.86 9.73
CA LYS A 277 3.18 -3.67 8.42
C LYS A 277 2.87 -2.28 7.88
N ALA A 278 3.90 -1.46 7.69
CA ALA A 278 3.78 -0.09 7.20
C ALA A 278 4.41 0.05 5.82
N ILE A 279 3.60 0.39 4.83
CA ILE A 279 4.05 0.69 3.47
C ILE A 279 3.98 2.22 3.35
N ILE A 280 5.15 2.86 3.35
CA ILE A 280 5.28 4.32 3.41
C ILE A 280 5.42 4.87 1.99
N LEU A 281 4.45 5.69 1.56
CA LEU A 281 4.57 6.47 0.33
C LEU A 281 5.45 7.70 0.54
N MET A 282 6.46 7.81 -0.32
CA MET A 282 7.33 8.97 -0.51
C MET A 282 7.61 9.13 -2.00
N HIS A 283 8.25 10.23 -2.40
CA HIS A 283 8.62 10.46 -3.79
C HIS A 283 10.10 10.84 -3.90
N ASP A 284 10.81 10.24 -4.86
CA ASP A 284 12.20 10.55 -5.19
C ASP A 284 12.35 11.38 -6.47
N THR A 285 11.27 12.00 -6.94
CA THR A 285 11.28 12.86 -8.13
C THR A 285 11.82 14.28 -7.88
N TYR A 286 11.97 15.08 -8.95
CA TYR A 286 12.44 16.46 -8.87
C TYR A 286 11.58 17.33 -7.93
N GLY A 287 12.23 18.16 -7.11
CA GLY A 287 11.54 19.04 -6.15
C GLY A 287 11.18 18.37 -4.81
N LYS A 288 11.62 17.11 -4.60
CA LYS A 288 11.41 16.35 -3.36
C LYS A 288 12.66 16.30 -2.47
N GLU A 289 13.54 17.30 -2.55
CA GLU A 289 14.76 17.36 -1.73
C GLU A 289 14.46 17.38 -0.22
N GLU A 290 13.31 17.90 0.20
CA GLU A 290 12.89 17.84 1.61
C GLU A 290 12.55 16.41 2.07
N THR A 291 12.09 15.53 1.16
CA THR A 291 11.89 14.10 1.45
C THR A 291 13.24 13.43 1.72
N ALA A 292 14.25 13.66 0.87
CA ALA A 292 15.61 13.16 1.10
C ALA A 292 16.19 13.68 2.43
N LYS A 293 15.98 14.96 2.76
CA LYS A 293 16.44 15.54 4.04
C LYS A 293 15.75 14.93 5.26
N ALA A 294 14.49 14.52 5.16
CA ALA A 294 13.74 13.90 6.26
C ALA A 294 14.15 12.44 6.49
N LEU A 295 14.62 11.76 5.45
CA LEU A 295 14.81 10.31 5.42
C LEU A 295 15.71 9.76 6.54
N PRO A 296 16.86 10.38 6.90
CA PRO A 296 17.72 9.84 7.97
C PRO A 296 16.99 9.76 9.32
N GLU A 297 16.29 10.82 9.71
CA GLU A 297 15.55 10.86 10.98
C GLU A 297 14.30 9.97 10.96
N VAL A 298 13.68 9.79 9.78
CA VAL A 298 12.61 8.81 9.59
C VAL A 298 13.12 7.39 9.84
N ILE A 299 14.26 7.03 9.23
CA ILE A 299 14.88 5.70 9.41
C ILE A 299 15.28 5.49 10.88
N GLU A 300 15.92 6.48 11.50
CA GLU A 300 16.30 6.43 12.92
C GLU A 300 15.08 6.17 13.82
N TYR A 301 13.99 6.90 13.60
CA TYR A 301 12.74 6.70 14.34
C TYR A 301 12.20 5.28 14.16
N LEU A 302 12.11 4.79 12.93
CA LEU A 302 11.58 3.46 12.62
C LEU A 302 12.41 2.35 13.27
N LYS A 303 13.75 2.44 13.19
CA LYS A 303 14.67 1.54 13.91
C LYS A 303 14.42 1.60 15.42
N GLY A 304 14.30 2.80 16.00
CA GLY A 304 14.01 3.00 17.42
C GLY A 304 12.65 2.44 17.86
N GLN A 305 11.68 2.33 16.94
CA GLN A 305 10.38 1.68 17.18
C GLN A 305 10.39 0.16 16.97
N GLY A 306 11.53 -0.42 16.56
CA GLY A 306 11.71 -1.85 16.34
C GLY A 306 11.15 -2.36 15.01
N TYR A 307 11.05 -1.50 13.99
CA TYR A 307 10.67 -1.96 12.65
C TYR A 307 11.85 -2.67 11.95
N GLU A 308 11.56 -3.83 11.36
CA GLU A 308 12.39 -4.49 10.36
C GLU A 308 12.15 -3.85 8.99
N PHE A 309 13.22 -3.55 8.26
CA PHE A 309 13.12 -2.96 6.92
C PHE A 309 13.07 -4.08 5.89
N LYS A 310 12.10 -3.99 4.97
CA LYS A 310 11.96 -4.95 3.88
C LYS A 310 11.66 -4.26 2.56
N ILE A 311 11.96 -4.96 1.47
CA ILE A 311 11.64 -4.58 0.10
C ILE A 311 10.57 -5.51 -0.48
N ILE A 312 9.91 -5.07 -1.57
CA ILE A 312 8.76 -5.78 -2.16
C ILE A 312 9.15 -6.34 -3.53
N LYS A 313 9.03 -7.66 -3.75
CA LYS A 313 9.35 -8.34 -5.02
C LYS A 313 8.28 -9.35 -5.48
#